data_AF-A0A960AW31-F1
#
_entry.id   AF-A0A960AW31-F1
#
_cell.length_a   1.000
_cell.length_b   1.000
_cell.length_c   1.000
_cell.angle_alpha   90.00
_cell.angle_beta   90.00
_cell.angle_gamma   90.00
#
_symmetry.space_group_name_H-M   'P 1'
#
loop_
_entity.id
_entity.type
_entity.pdbx_description
1 polymer ?
#
loop_
_entity_poly.entity_id
_entity_poly.type
_entity_poly.pdbx_seq_one_letter_code
_entity_poly.pdbx_strand_id
1 'polypeptide(L)'
;MPTFFDSTADAAEASGALRGLTHASRGFDQPAEMYGVVGDLSSGMRSLRQALDQIADVHERKAAHAFNDAGDHEAGVRDALATAEELRQAASLVDRAYDRLAEGFIAAGRIAWHPEPAVEE
;
A
#
# COMPACT_ATOMS: atom_id res chain seq x y z
N MET A 1 5.18 -15.64 -6.33
CA MET A 1 5.28 -15.83 -4.88
C MET A 1 6.40 -14.93 -4.40
N PRO A 2 6.23 -14.26 -3.25
CA PRO A 2 7.26 -13.39 -2.69
C PRO A 2 8.57 -14.14 -2.53
N THR A 3 9.64 -13.53 -3.03
CA THR A 3 11.00 -14.03 -2.90
C THR A 3 11.59 -13.66 -1.54
N PHE A 4 11.20 -12.52 -0.96
CA PHE A 4 11.73 -11.94 0.27
C PHE A 4 13.20 -11.48 0.19
N PHE A 5 13.87 -11.65 -0.95
CA PHE A 5 15.26 -11.25 -1.16
C PHE A 5 15.50 -10.51 -2.48
N ASP A 6 14.55 -10.55 -3.42
CA ASP A 6 14.54 -9.73 -4.63
C ASP A 6 13.40 -8.70 -4.54
N SER A 7 13.73 -7.53 -4.02
CA SER A 7 12.76 -6.45 -3.82
C SER A 7 12.16 -5.93 -5.14
N THR A 8 12.86 -6.08 -6.27
CA THR A 8 12.34 -5.64 -7.58
C THR A 8 11.30 -6.62 -8.10
N ALA A 9 11.58 -7.92 -8.02
CA ALA A 9 10.61 -8.95 -8.35
C ALA A 9 9.37 -8.87 -7.44
N ASP A 10 9.57 -8.71 -6.13
CA ASP A 10 8.49 -8.62 -5.15
C ASP A 10 7.61 -7.38 -5.36
N ALA A 11 8.20 -6.23 -5.69
CA ALA A 11 7.44 -5.03 -6.02
C ALA A 11 6.60 -5.21 -7.30
N ALA A 12 7.15 -5.87 -8.32
CA ALA A 12 6.43 -6.19 -9.55
C ALA A 12 5.26 -7.15 -9.30
N GLU A 13 5.47 -8.18 -8.47
CA GLU A 13 4.43 -9.10 -8.04
C GLU A 13 3.33 -8.39 -7.26
N ALA A 14 3.68 -7.55 -6.29
CA ALA A 14 2.72 -6.76 -5.52
C ALA A 14 1.86 -5.86 -6.43
N SER A 15 2.48 -5.15 -7.38
CA SER A 15 1.76 -4.37 -8.38
C SER A 15 0.84 -5.24 -9.24
N GLY A 16 1.29 -6.44 -9.65
CA GLY A 16 0.48 -7.39 -10.41
C GLY A 16 -0.74 -7.88 -9.62
N ALA A 17 -0.54 -8.25 -8.36
CA ALA A 17 -1.59 -8.69 -7.46
C ALA A 17 -2.67 -7.61 -7.25
N LEU A 18 -2.27 -6.35 -7.03
CA LEU A 18 -3.22 -5.23 -6.88
C LEU A 18 -4.03 -4.97 -8.16
N ARG A 19 -3.42 -5.09 -9.34
CA ARG A 19 -4.16 -5.01 -10.62
C ARG A 19 -5.13 -6.17 -10.76
N GLY A 20 -4.69 -7.39 -10.44
CA GLY A 20 -5.53 -8.58 -10.46
C GLY A 20 -6.74 -8.44 -9.53
N LEU A 21 -6.50 -7.95 -8.31
CA LEU A 21 -7.56 -7.66 -7.34
C LEU A 21 -8.54 -6.61 -7.87
N THR A 22 -8.02 -5.51 -8.43
CA THR A 22 -8.85 -4.47 -9.07
C THR A 22 -9.70 -5.03 -10.21
N HIS A 23 -9.22 -6.05 -10.92
CA HIS A 23 -10.00 -6.75 -11.95
C HIS A 23 -11.12 -7.60 -11.34
N ALA A 24 -10.76 -8.47 -10.40
CA ALA A 24 -11.67 -9.41 -9.74
C ALA A 24 -12.75 -8.71 -8.90
N SER A 25 -12.44 -7.57 -8.27
CA SER A 25 -13.37 -6.83 -7.40
C SER A 25 -14.60 -6.27 -8.11
N ARG A 26 -14.69 -6.36 -9.44
CA ARG A 26 -15.89 -5.98 -10.21
C ARG A 26 -17.00 -7.03 -10.15
N GLY A 27 -16.67 -8.28 -9.82
CA GLY A 27 -17.57 -9.43 -9.94
C GLY A 27 -17.81 -10.13 -8.61
N PHE A 28 -17.92 -9.39 -7.49
CA PHE A 28 -18.32 -10.00 -6.23
C PHE A 28 -19.76 -10.53 -6.35
N ASP A 29 -19.91 -11.85 -6.47
CA ASP A 29 -21.21 -12.52 -6.59
C ASP A 29 -21.91 -12.58 -5.22
N GLN A 30 -21.13 -12.74 -4.14
CA GLN A 30 -21.62 -12.69 -2.77
C GLN A 30 -20.98 -11.52 -2.03
N PRO A 31 -21.76 -10.57 -1.48
CA PRO A 31 -21.20 -9.45 -0.73
C PRO A 31 -20.30 -9.84 0.45
N ALA A 32 -20.47 -11.05 0.99
CA ALA A 32 -19.62 -11.58 2.05
C ALA A 32 -18.15 -11.80 1.63
N GLU A 33 -17.88 -12.01 0.34
CA GLU A 33 -16.51 -12.17 -0.19
C GLU A 33 -15.66 -10.90 0.00
N MET A 34 -16.31 -9.72 0.03
CA MET A 34 -15.65 -8.45 0.26
C MET A 34 -14.94 -8.39 1.62
N TYR A 35 -15.41 -9.13 2.64
CA TYR A 35 -14.80 -9.08 3.97
C TYR A 35 -13.39 -9.66 3.99
N GLY A 36 -13.19 -10.81 3.35
CA GLY A 36 -11.85 -11.41 3.25
C GLY A 36 -10.88 -10.49 2.53
N VAL A 37 -11.34 -9.90 1.41
CA VAL A 37 -10.57 -8.95 0.61
C VAL A 37 -10.16 -7.71 1.41
N VAL A 38 -11.08 -7.13 2.21
CA VAL A 38 -10.76 -5.97 3.04
C VAL A 38 -9.75 -6.32 4.15
N GLY A 39 -9.85 -7.53 4.73
CA GLY A 39 -8.86 -8.04 5.70
C GLY A 39 -7.47 -8.19 5.09
N ASP A 40 -7.37 -8.78 3.90
CA ASP A 40 -6.11 -8.95 3.17
C ASP A 40 -5.51 -7.60 2.73
N LEU A 41 -6.35 -6.67 2.26
CA LEU A 41 -5.93 -5.29 1.95
C LEU A 41 -5.37 -4.59 3.18
N SER A 42 -5.98 -4.78 4.36
CA SER A 42 -5.48 -4.20 5.62
C SER A 42 -4.06 -4.69 5.94
N SER A 43 -3.81 -5.99 5.74
CA SER A 43 -2.47 -6.58 5.90
C SER A 43 -1.49 -6.04 4.84
N GLY A 44 -1.93 -5.92 3.58
CA GLY A 44 -1.16 -5.36 2.48
C GLY A 44 -0.75 -3.90 2.72
N MET A 45 -1.64 -3.07 3.27
CA MET A 45 -1.34 -1.67 3.61
C MET A 45 -0.27 -1.57 4.69
N ARG A 46 -0.30 -2.45 5.69
CA ARG A 46 0.73 -2.49 6.73
C ARG A 46 2.10 -2.87 6.17
N SER A 47 2.14 -3.85 5.27
CA SER A 47 3.36 -4.23 4.54
C SER A 47 3.86 -3.10 3.63
N LEU A 48 2.96 -2.40 2.94
CA LEU A 48 3.32 -1.25 2.10
C LEU A 48 3.94 -0.12 2.93
N ARG A 49 3.31 0.24 4.06
CA ARG A 49 3.87 1.20 5.00
C ARG A 49 5.30 0.82 5.41
N GLN A 50 5.50 -0.45 5.81
CA GLN A 50 6.81 -0.92 6.22
C GLN A 50 7.85 -0.87 5.09
N ALA A 51 7.46 -1.22 3.86
CA ALA A 51 8.35 -1.14 2.71
C ALA A 51 8.76 0.32 2.42
N LEU A 52 7.84 1.28 2.51
CA LEU A 52 8.13 2.71 2.36
C LEU A 52 9.14 3.20 3.42
N ASP A 53 8.92 2.86 4.69
CA ASP A 53 9.83 3.19 5.79
C ASP A 53 11.24 2.59 5.54
N GLN A 54 11.33 1.33 5.10
CA GLN A 54 12.61 0.68 4.83
C GLN A 54 13.35 1.31 3.64
N ILE A 55 12.64 1.71 2.59
CA ILE A 55 13.26 2.37 1.43
C ILE A 55 13.75 3.78 1.84
N ALA A 56 13.00 4.50 2.67
CA ALA A 56 13.45 5.78 3.23
C ALA A 56 14.74 5.62 4.05
N ASP A 57 14.82 4.61 4.92
CA ASP A 57 16.02 4.31 5.70
C ASP A 57 17.23 3.96 4.80
N VAL A 58 17.00 3.33 3.64
CA VAL A 58 18.06 3.08 2.65
C VAL A 58 18.58 4.39 2.06
N HIS A 59 17.69 5.31 1.68
CA HIS A 59 18.07 6.63 1.16
C HIS A 59 18.92 7.41 2.17
N GLU A 60 18.49 7.49 3.44
CA GLU A 60 19.25 8.18 4.50
C GLU A 60 20.63 7.56 4.71
N ARG A 61 20.71 6.23 4.85
CA ARG A 61 21.99 5.53 5.06
C ARG A 61 22.94 5.64 3.88
N LYS A 62 22.42 5.77 2.66
CA LYS A 62 23.21 5.84 1.44
C LYS A 62 23.49 7.28 0.98
N ALA A 63 22.89 8.29 1.60
CA ALA A 63 23.02 9.70 1.21
C ALA A 63 24.46 10.16 1.04
N ALA A 64 25.39 9.71 1.89
CA ALA A 64 26.81 10.07 1.79
C ALA A 64 27.49 9.66 0.47
N HIS A 65 26.89 8.74 -0.30
CA HIS A 65 27.38 8.28 -1.61
C HIS A 65 26.65 8.95 -2.79
N ALA A 66 25.68 9.82 -2.54
CA ALA A 66 24.80 10.36 -3.56
C ALA A 66 25.46 11.53 -4.31
N PHE A 67 25.32 11.51 -5.63
CA PHE A 67 25.66 12.60 -6.54
C PHE A 67 24.48 12.78 -7.49
N ASN A 68 24.18 14.00 -7.91
CA ASN A 68 23.19 14.24 -8.97
C ASN A 68 23.79 13.95 -10.36
N ASP A 69 22.97 14.10 -11.41
CA ASP A 69 23.39 13.84 -12.80
C ASP A 69 24.53 14.74 -13.30
N ALA A 70 24.75 15.89 -12.64
CA ALA A 70 25.87 16.79 -12.93
C ALA A 70 27.15 16.46 -12.14
N GLY A 71 27.13 15.43 -11.29
CA GLY A 71 28.24 15.06 -10.43
C GLY A 71 28.39 15.95 -9.18
N ASP A 72 27.33 16.63 -8.75
CA ASP A 72 27.30 17.42 -7.51
C ASP A 72 26.86 16.55 -6.32
N HIS A 73 27.76 16.42 -5.34
CA HIS A 73 27.55 15.64 -4.11
C HIS A 73 26.55 16.29 -3.15
N GLU A 74 26.63 17.61 -2.94
CA GLU A 74 25.73 18.30 -2.00
C GLU A 74 24.29 18.24 -2.51
N ALA A 75 24.11 18.45 -3.81
CA ALA A 75 22.82 18.29 -4.46
C ALA A 75 22.30 16.85 -4.32
N GLY A 76 23.13 15.84 -4.61
CA GLY A 76 22.74 14.43 -4.47
C GLY A 76 22.35 14.03 -3.04
N VAL A 77 23.08 14.51 -2.03
CA VAL A 77 22.75 14.30 -0.61
C VAL A 77 21.38 14.92 -0.28
N ARG A 78 21.14 16.17 -0.71
CA ARG A 78 19.84 16.84 -0.48
C ARG A 78 18.70 16.06 -1.12
N ASP A 79 18.86 15.60 -2.36
CA ASP A 79 17.83 14.85 -3.08
C ASP A 79 17.55 13.49 -2.42
N ALA A 80 18.59 12.80 -1.94
CA ALA A 80 18.44 11.54 -1.22
C ALA A 80 17.65 11.72 0.09
N LEU A 81 17.96 12.75 0.87
CA LEU A 81 17.25 13.06 2.12
C LEU A 81 15.81 13.53 1.86
N ALA A 82 15.59 14.35 0.83
CA ALA A 82 14.24 14.75 0.43
C ALA A 82 13.40 13.53 0.02
N THR A 83 13.99 12.59 -0.73
CA THR A 83 13.30 11.33 -1.10
C THR A 83 12.91 10.52 0.13
N ALA A 84 13.80 10.39 1.12
CA ALA A 84 13.49 9.68 2.36
C ALA A 84 12.31 10.32 3.12
N GLU A 85 12.29 11.64 3.22
CA GLU A 85 11.21 12.39 3.88
C GLU A 85 9.86 12.17 3.17
N GLU A 86 9.80 12.28 1.84
CA GLU A 86 8.57 12.04 1.08
C GLU A 86 8.07 10.58 1.23
N LEU A 87 8.98 9.61 1.29
CA LEU A 87 8.61 8.20 1.54
C LEU A 87 8.04 8.00 2.95
N ARG A 88 8.59 8.68 3.97
CA ARG A 88 8.03 8.67 5.33
C ARG A 88 6.65 9.32 5.39
N GLN A 89 6.46 10.43 4.68
CA GLN A 89 5.14 11.06 4.55
C GLN A 89 4.13 10.13 3.86
N ALA A 90 4.54 9.43 2.79
CA ALA A 90 3.72 8.42 2.14
C ALA A 90 3.37 7.27 3.09
N ALA A 91 4.33 6.77 3.90
CA ALA A 91 4.07 5.75 4.91
C ALA A 91 3.02 6.21 5.95
N SER A 92 3.11 7.47 6.40
CA SER A 92 2.11 8.07 7.29
C SER A 92 0.73 8.20 6.64
N LEU A 93 0.66 8.48 5.34
CA LEU A 93 -0.61 8.51 4.60
C LEU A 93 -1.22 7.11 4.48
N VAL A 94 -0.41 6.08 4.24
CA VAL A 94 -0.86 4.68 4.21
C VAL A 94 -1.40 4.26 5.58
N ASP A 95 -0.74 4.66 6.67
CA ASP A 95 -1.20 4.39 8.04
C ASP A 95 -2.57 5.04 8.32
N ARG A 96 -2.74 6.32 7.94
CA ARG A 96 -4.04 7.01 8.04
C ARG A 96 -5.12 6.37 7.18
N ALA A 97 -4.76 5.91 5.98
CA ALA A 97 -5.69 5.20 5.12
C ALA A 97 -6.09 3.85 5.73
N TYR A 98 -5.19 3.17 6.45
CA TYR A 98 -5.49 1.94 7.18
C TYR A 98 -6.55 2.19 8.26
N ASP A 99 -6.45 3.29 9.01
CA ASP A 99 -7.48 3.65 10.01
C ASP A 99 -8.86 3.83 9.35
N ARG A 100 -8.92 4.46 8.17
CA ARG A 100 -10.16 4.61 7.41
C ARG A 100 -10.69 3.27 6.90
N LEU A 101 -9.81 2.37 6.47
CA LEU A 101 -10.18 1.02 6.05
C LEU A 101 -10.76 0.23 7.23
N ALA A 102 -10.16 0.32 8.41
CA ALA A 102 -10.63 -0.34 9.62
C ALA A 102 -12.04 0.13 10.01
N GLU A 103 -12.29 1.44 9.99
CA GLU A 103 -13.64 1.99 10.22
C GLU A 103 -14.65 1.49 9.18
N GLY A 104 -14.25 1.46 7.90
CA GLY A 104 -15.05 0.90 6.82
C GLY A 104 -15.37 -0.59 7.03
N PHE A 105 -14.41 -1.37 7.53
CA PHE A 105 -14.59 -2.79 7.84
C PHE A 105 -15.56 -3.01 9.00
N ILE A 106 -15.46 -2.20 10.06
CA ILE A 106 -16.40 -2.22 11.19
C ILE A 106 -17.81 -1.85 10.71
N ALA A 107 -17.94 -0.86 9.83
CA ALA A 107 -19.23 -0.50 9.23
C ALA A 107 -19.79 -1.61 8.35
N ALA A 108 -18.95 -2.21 7.52
CA ALA A 108 -19.33 -3.33 6.67
C ALA A 108 -19.89 -4.47 7.52
N GLY A 109 -19.22 -4.85 8.63
CA GLY A 109 -19.66 -5.95 9.50
C GLY A 109 -21.03 -5.78 10.16
N ARG A 110 -21.63 -4.57 10.08
CA ARG A 110 -23.02 -4.32 10.52
C ARG A 110 -24.06 -4.54 9.43
N ILE A 111 -23.65 -4.77 8.18
CA ILE A 111 -24.55 -4.93 7.04
C ILE A 111 -25.03 -6.38 6.98
N ALA A 112 -26.36 -6.55 7.03
CA ALA A 112 -27.02 -7.80 6.70
C ALA A 112 -27.43 -7.77 5.23
N TRP A 113 -26.65 -8.43 4.37
CA TRP A 113 -26.95 -8.52 2.95
C TRP A 113 -28.09 -9.52 2.71
N HIS A 114 -29.15 -9.06 2.06
CA HIS A 114 -30.25 -9.89 1.59
C HIS A 114 -30.07 -10.21 0.09
N PRO A 115 -30.45 -11.42 -0.38
CA PRO A 115 -30.35 -11.77 -1.80
C PRO A 115 -31.26 -10.93 -2.70
N GLU A 116 -32.39 -10.48 -2.16
CA GLU A 116 -33.42 -9.73 -2.87
C GLU A 116 -33.39 -8.26 -2.40
N PRO A 117 -33.63 -7.29 -3.31
CA PRO A 117 -33.73 -5.89 -2.94
C PRO A 117 -34.98 -5.65 -2.10
N ALA A 118 -34.94 -4.60 -1.25
CA ALA A 118 -36.13 -4.15 -0.56
C ALA A 118 -37.21 -3.72 -1.56
N VAL A 119 -38.47 -4.07 -1.30
CA VAL A 119 -39.60 -3.60 -2.09
C VAL A 119 -39.84 -2.14 -1.74
N GLU A 120 -39.83 -1.25 -2.74
CA GLU A 120 -40.20 0.15 -2.56
C GLU A 120 -41.74 0.26 -2.40
N GLU A 121 -42.20 0.94 -1.35
CA GLU A 121 -43.63 1.28 -1.15
C GLU A 121 -44.06 2.51 -1.97
#